data_AF-A0A7S0HEH4-F1
#
_entry.id   AF-A0A7S0HEH4-F1
#
_cell.length_a   1.000
_cell.length_b   1.000
_cell.length_c   1.000
_cell.angle_alpha   90.00
_cell.angle_beta   90.00
_cell.angle_gamma   90.00
#
_symmetry.space_group_name_H-M   'P 1'
#
loop_
_entity.id
_entity.type
_entity.pdbx_description
1 polymer ?
#
loop_
_entity_poly.entity_id
_entity_poly.type
_entity_poly.pdbx_seq_one_letter_code
_entity_poly.pdbx_strand_id
1 'polypeptide(L)'
;PWLTCGGGCACSPSIGLHAGTISDGEGDYPLRTECWWLIAGRNIQVKLEEVDVEEGFDFLRLSSCSDPSCNQSLPIASFTGNSGANKTFFLAAGVMRVSLLSDFGISAAGFVATWRTDSEGYYCNLA
;
A
#
# COMPACT_ATOMS: atom_id res chain seq x y z
N PRO A 1 6.42 6.41 -12.95
CA PRO A 1 5.78 5.75 -11.78
C PRO A 1 6.59 4.53 -11.34
N TRP A 2 6.48 4.17 -10.06
CA TRP A 2 7.20 3.03 -9.50
C TRP A 2 6.49 2.49 -8.26
N LEU A 3 6.82 1.25 -7.92
CA LEU A 3 6.46 0.60 -6.67
C LEU A 3 7.73 0.08 -6.00
N THR A 4 7.90 0.39 -4.72
CA THR A 4 8.90 -0.27 -3.88
C THR A 4 8.26 -0.70 -2.58
N CYS A 5 8.85 -1.68 -1.91
CA CYS A 5 8.35 -2.19 -0.65
C CYS A 5 9.52 -2.63 0.23
N GLY A 6 9.22 -2.88 1.50
CA GLY A 6 10.19 -3.35 2.48
C GLY A 6 9.51 -3.81 3.76
N GLY A 7 10.34 -4.22 4.73
CA GLY A 7 9.88 -4.84 5.96
C GLY A 7 9.97 -6.37 5.91
N GLY A 8 9.12 -7.03 6.70
CA GLY A 8 9.13 -8.50 6.86
C GLY A 8 8.22 -9.30 5.92
N CYS A 9 7.50 -8.64 5.00
CA CYS A 9 6.54 -9.28 4.09
C CYS A 9 7.11 -9.49 2.69
N ALA A 10 6.46 -10.35 1.90
CA ALA A 10 6.82 -10.56 0.51
C ALA A 10 6.77 -9.23 -0.27
N CYS A 11 7.80 -8.99 -1.08
CA CYS A 11 7.97 -7.73 -1.79
C CYS A 11 8.52 -7.96 -3.19
N SER A 12 7.84 -7.38 -4.20
CA SER A 12 8.29 -7.37 -5.60
C SER A 12 8.29 -5.92 -6.12
N PRO A 13 9.39 -5.16 -5.90
CA PRO A 13 9.53 -3.81 -6.42
C PRO A 13 9.44 -3.80 -7.96
N SER A 14 8.94 -2.70 -8.51
CA SER A 14 8.84 -2.52 -9.96
C SER A 14 8.98 -1.05 -10.36
N ILE A 15 9.52 -0.83 -11.57
CA ILE A 15 9.64 0.49 -12.19
C ILE A 15 8.90 0.46 -13.51
N GLY A 16 8.11 1.50 -13.80
CA GLY A 16 7.38 1.61 -15.07
C GLY A 16 6.08 0.81 -15.16
N LEU A 17 5.74 0.00 -14.15
CA LEU A 17 4.40 -0.58 -14.06
C LEU A 17 3.38 0.48 -13.64
N HIS A 18 2.18 0.37 -14.20
CA HIS A 18 1.07 1.30 -13.98
C HIS A 18 -0.07 0.68 -13.18
N ALA A 19 0.00 -0.62 -12.91
CA ALA A 19 -0.94 -1.33 -12.07
C ALA A 19 -0.30 -2.61 -11.52
N GLY A 20 -0.91 -3.16 -10.48
CA GLY A 20 -0.53 -4.44 -9.92
C GLY A 20 -1.30 -4.78 -8.66
N THR A 21 -0.83 -5.81 -7.97
CA THR A 21 -1.34 -6.25 -6.68
C THR A 21 -0.24 -6.18 -5.63
N ILE A 22 -0.61 -5.83 -4.40
CA ILE A 22 0.24 -5.93 -3.21
C ILE A 22 -0.51 -6.73 -2.14
N SER A 23 0.24 -7.53 -1.39
CA SER A 23 -0.25 -8.31 -0.24
C SER A 23 0.90 -8.58 0.71
N ASP A 24 0.59 -8.96 1.95
CA ASP A 24 1.57 -9.42 2.93
C ASP A 24 2.16 -10.81 2.61
N GLY A 25 1.44 -11.64 1.85
CA GLY A 25 1.97 -12.90 1.34
C GLY A 25 0.90 -13.99 1.23
N GLU A 26 1.34 -15.24 1.27
CA GLU A 26 0.47 -16.41 1.46
C GLU A 26 0.41 -16.78 2.95
N GLY A 27 -0.77 -17.22 3.41
CA GLY A 27 -0.99 -17.57 4.81
C GLY A 27 -1.23 -16.34 5.69
N ASP A 28 -1.11 -16.54 7.00
CA ASP A 28 -1.27 -15.44 7.95
C ASP A 28 -0.03 -14.52 7.95
N TYR A 29 -0.24 -13.21 8.16
CA TYR A 29 0.87 -12.26 8.17
C TYR A 29 1.85 -12.52 9.34
N PRO A 30 3.14 -12.17 9.19
CA PRO A 30 4.13 -12.33 10.26
C PRO A 30 3.82 -11.44 11.48
N LEU A 31 4.10 -11.96 12.68
CA LEU A 31 4.05 -11.17 13.92
C LEU A 31 5.25 -10.23 14.05
N ARG A 32 5.09 -9.17 14.86
CA ARG A 32 6.12 -8.15 15.18
C ARG A 32 6.77 -7.53 13.97
N THR A 33 6.02 -7.39 12.88
CA THR A 33 6.51 -6.84 11.63
C THR A 33 5.89 -5.48 11.36
N GLU A 34 6.66 -4.67 10.63
CA GLU A 34 6.13 -3.55 9.87
C GLU A 34 6.47 -3.80 8.40
N CYS A 35 5.44 -3.98 7.59
CA CYS A 35 5.56 -4.13 6.16
C CYS A 35 5.01 -2.89 5.47
N TRP A 36 5.63 -2.48 4.37
CA TRP A 36 5.18 -1.30 3.66
C TRP A 36 5.38 -1.40 2.16
N TRP A 37 4.49 -0.72 1.44
CA TRP A 37 4.51 -0.53 0.00
C TRP A 37 4.37 0.95 -0.28
N LEU A 38 5.25 1.49 -1.11
CA LEU A 38 5.21 2.85 -1.62
C LEU A 38 4.89 2.79 -3.10
N ILE A 39 3.78 3.41 -3.48
CA ILE A 39 3.33 3.54 -4.86
C ILE A 39 3.47 5.00 -5.25
N ALA A 40 4.28 5.29 -6.26
CA ALA A 40 4.55 6.66 -6.69
C ALA A 40 4.03 6.91 -8.11
N GLY A 41 3.38 8.05 -8.30
CA GLY A 41 2.84 8.43 -9.60
C GLY A 41 1.82 9.55 -9.53
N ARG A 42 0.92 9.57 -10.52
CA ARG A 42 -0.22 10.48 -10.64
C ARG A 42 -1.51 9.67 -10.73
N ASN A 43 -2.62 10.27 -10.29
CA ASN A 43 -3.93 9.62 -10.22
C ASN A 43 -3.85 8.21 -9.63
N ILE A 44 -3.12 8.12 -8.51
CA ILE A 44 -2.89 6.85 -7.82
C ILE A 44 -4.22 6.42 -7.24
N GLN A 45 -4.58 5.16 -7.49
CA GLN A 45 -5.70 4.49 -6.87
C GLN A 45 -5.21 3.21 -6.19
N VAL A 46 -5.64 3.01 -4.95
CA VAL A 46 -5.46 1.75 -4.22
C VAL A 46 -6.84 1.27 -3.80
N LYS A 47 -7.19 0.05 -4.20
CA LYS A 47 -8.41 -0.63 -3.75
C LYS A 47 -8.01 -1.78 -2.85
N LEU A 48 -8.46 -1.71 -1.60
CA LEU A 48 -8.36 -2.81 -0.65
C LEU A 48 -9.42 -3.85 -1.04
N GLU A 49 -8.99 -4.98 -1.58
CA GLU A 49 -9.87 -6.08 -1.95
C GLU A 49 -10.26 -6.86 -0.70
N GLU A 50 -9.24 -7.26 0.07
CA GLU A 50 -9.36 -8.06 1.28
C GLU A 50 -8.58 -7.37 2.41
N VAL A 51 -9.15 -7.39 3.61
CA VAL A 51 -8.51 -6.94 4.85
C VAL A 51 -9.04 -7.83 5.96
N ASP A 52 -8.14 -8.47 6.69
CA ASP A 52 -8.40 -9.26 7.89
C ASP A 52 -7.15 -9.23 8.77
N VAL A 53 -7.13 -8.31 9.73
CA VAL A 53 -6.05 -8.14 10.71
C VAL A 53 -6.61 -8.21 12.11
N GLU A 54 -5.80 -8.51 13.13
CA GLU A 54 -6.26 -8.60 14.51
C GLU A 54 -7.00 -7.32 14.95
N GLU A 55 -8.23 -7.49 15.45
CA GLU A 55 -9.09 -6.40 15.86
C GLU A 55 -8.56 -5.67 17.11
N GLY A 56 -8.22 -4.39 16.94
CA GLY A 56 -7.79 -3.48 18.00
C GLY A 56 -6.27 -3.44 18.24
N PHE A 57 -5.50 -4.37 17.66
CA PHE A 57 -4.07 -4.54 17.93
C PHE A 57 -3.22 -4.36 16.68
N ASP A 58 -3.71 -4.88 15.56
CA ASP A 58 -3.02 -4.82 14.28
C ASP A 58 -3.71 -3.86 13.30
N PHE A 59 -2.90 -3.26 12.43
CA PHE A 59 -3.36 -2.15 11.61
C PHE A 59 -2.86 -2.23 10.18
N LEU A 60 -3.80 -2.11 9.23
CA LEU A 60 -3.52 -1.72 7.86
C LEU A 60 -3.72 -0.21 7.72
N ARG A 61 -2.65 0.52 7.38
CA ARG A 61 -2.64 1.98 7.30
C ARG A 61 -2.35 2.45 5.89
N LEU A 62 -3.01 3.53 5.50
CA LEU A 62 -2.73 4.28 4.28
C LEU A 62 -2.32 5.70 4.65
N SER A 63 -1.28 6.20 3.99
CA SER A 63 -0.81 7.57 4.14
C SER A 63 -0.30 8.12 2.82
N SER A 64 -0.26 9.45 2.68
CA SER A 64 0.36 10.13 1.54
C SER A 64 1.68 10.76 1.95
N CYS A 65 2.59 10.81 0.99
CA CYS A 65 3.91 11.41 1.11
C CYS A 65 4.14 12.35 -0.07
N SER A 66 4.72 13.52 0.22
CA SER A 66 5.10 14.51 -0.80
C SER A 66 6.46 14.20 -1.45
N ASP A 67 7.27 13.36 -0.81
CA ASP A 67 8.63 13.01 -1.20
C ASP A 67 8.79 11.48 -1.39
N PRO A 68 9.66 11.03 -2.32
CA PRO A 68 9.92 9.61 -2.61
C PRO A 68 10.38 8.75 -1.42
N SER A 69 11.13 9.31 -0.47
CA SER A 69 11.60 8.61 0.73
C SER A 69 10.50 8.42 1.78
N CYS A 70 9.41 9.19 1.68
CA CYS A 70 8.23 9.07 2.54
C CYS A 70 8.55 9.12 4.05
N ASN A 71 9.59 9.88 4.42
CA ASN A 71 9.99 10.12 5.81
C ASN A 71 8.98 10.96 6.59
N GLN A 72 8.16 11.75 5.88
CA GLN A 72 7.04 12.48 6.44
C GLN A 72 5.78 12.06 5.69
N SER A 73 4.80 11.55 6.42
CA SER A 73 3.56 11.03 5.86
C SER A 73 2.34 11.68 6.51
N LEU A 74 1.31 11.98 5.71
CA LEU A 74 0.00 12.40 6.19
C LEU A 74 -0.95 11.20 6.21
N PRO A 75 -1.60 10.88 7.34
CA PRO A 75 -2.50 9.73 7.41
C PRO A 75 -3.74 9.94 6.53
N ILE A 76 -4.13 8.88 5.81
CA ILE A 76 -5.36 8.83 5.00
C ILE A 76 -6.40 7.96 5.70
N ALA A 77 -6.00 6.75 6.11
CA ALA A 77 -6.89 5.78 6.74
C ALA A 77 -6.10 4.78 7.60
N SER A 78 -6.79 4.17 8.56
CA SER A 78 -6.30 3.08 9.40
C SER A 78 -7.43 2.09 9.63
N PHE A 79 -7.17 0.82 9.39
CA PHE A 79 -8.13 -0.27 9.55
C PHE A 79 -7.59 -1.32 10.51
N THR A 80 -8.51 -1.95 11.22
CA THR A 80 -8.30 -3.12 12.06
C THR A 80 -9.48 -4.07 11.86
N GLY A 81 -9.36 -5.34 12.27
CA GLY A 81 -10.34 -6.36 11.92
C GLY A 81 -10.48 -6.48 10.40
N ASN A 82 -11.72 -6.61 9.93
CA ASN A 82 -12.06 -6.67 8.50
C ASN A 82 -12.65 -5.37 7.93
N SER A 83 -12.59 -4.28 8.69
CA SER A 83 -13.29 -3.02 8.38
C SER A 83 -12.79 -2.31 7.11
N GLY A 84 -11.60 -2.66 6.61
CA GLY A 84 -10.96 -2.04 5.45
C GLY A 84 -11.37 -2.60 4.08
N ALA A 85 -12.02 -3.77 4.04
CA ALA A 85 -12.31 -4.47 2.79
C ALA A 85 -13.22 -3.66 1.84
N ASN A 86 -13.00 -3.83 0.53
CA ASN A 86 -13.70 -3.16 -0.57
C ASN A 86 -13.64 -1.62 -0.57
N LYS A 87 -12.69 -1.00 0.13
CA LYS A 87 -12.50 0.46 0.12
C LYS A 87 -11.50 0.88 -0.95
N THR A 88 -11.74 2.03 -1.57
CA THR A 88 -10.87 2.62 -2.59
C THR A 88 -10.39 4.00 -2.17
N PHE A 89 -9.10 4.25 -2.35
CA PHE A 89 -8.42 5.50 -2.02
C PHE A 89 -7.77 6.09 -3.25
N PHE A 90 -7.74 7.42 -3.30
CA PHE A 90 -7.22 8.18 -4.43
C PHE A 90 -6.19 9.20 -3.95
N LEU A 91 -5.11 9.36 -4.71
CA LEU A 91 -4.12 10.42 -4.51
C LEU A 91 -3.76 11.02 -5.87
N ALA A 92 -3.96 12.33 -6.02
CA ALA A 92 -3.78 13.01 -7.31
C ALA A 92 -2.33 12.92 -7.82
N ALA A 93 -1.35 13.07 -6.92
CA ALA A 93 0.07 12.89 -7.21
C ALA A 93 0.87 12.67 -5.93
N GLY A 94 2.07 12.11 -6.06
CA GLY A 94 3.02 11.91 -4.96
C GLY A 94 3.27 10.44 -4.72
N VAL A 95 3.35 10.06 -3.45
CA VAL A 95 3.54 8.68 -3.00
C VAL A 95 2.40 8.28 -2.07
N MET A 96 1.73 7.17 -2.38
CA MET A 96 0.81 6.51 -1.43
C MET A 96 1.55 5.38 -0.73
N ARG A 97 1.60 5.44 0.59
CA ARG A 97 2.16 4.39 1.44
C ARG A 97 1.04 3.54 2.00
N VAL A 98 1.10 2.24 1.76
CA VAL A 98 0.30 1.20 2.44
C VAL A 98 1.22 0.52 3.45
N SER A 99 0.76 0.28 4.68
CA SER A 99 1.58 -0.38 5.69
C SER A 99 0.77 -1.29 6.59
N LEU A 100 1.28 -2.49 6.83
CA LEU A 100 0.76 -3.44 7.80
C LEU A 100 1.66 -3.40 9.04
N LEU A 101 1.06 -3.19 10.20
CA LEU A 101 1.73 -3.19 11.50
C LEU A 101 1.10 -4.28 12.36
N SER A 102 1.91 -5.23 12.82
CA SER A 102 1.48 -6.31 13.70
C SER A 102 2.15 -6.23 15.07
N ASP A 103 1.45 -6.64 16.13
CA ASP A 103 1.99 -6.73 17.47
C ASP A 103 2.70 -8.09 17.75
N PHE A 104 2.76 -8.53 19.01
CA PHE A 104 3.44 -9.76 19.40
C PHE A 104 2.58 -11.03 19.37
N GLY A 105 1.28 -10.95 19.12
CA GLY A 105 0.32 -12.05 19.14
C GLY A 105 -0.63 -12.01 17.94
N ILE A 106 -1.45 -13.07 17.81
CA ILE A 106 -2.57 -13.25 16.87
C ILE A 106 -2.37 -12.62 15.48
N SER A 107 -2.10 -13.47 14.48
CA SER A 107 -2.17 -13.10 13.07
C SER A 107 -3.47 -13.60 12.43
N ALA A 108 -3.83 -13.00 11.30
CA ALA A 108 -4.96 -13.40 10.46
C ALA A 108 -4.53 -13.34 8.97
N ALA A 109 -5.47 -13.46 8.05
CA ALA A 109 -5.18 -13.60 6.61
C ALA A 109 -4.52 -12.37 5.96
N GLY A 110 -4.49 -11.22 6.64
CA GLY A 110 -3.75 -10.03 6.20
C GLY A 110 -4.54 -9.17 5.23
N PHE A 111 -3.96 -8.83 4.09
CA PHE A 111 -4.62 -7.97 3.11
C PHE A 111 -4.20 -8.28 1.67
N VAL A 112 -5.12 -7.97 0.76
CA VAL A 112 -4.84 -7.91 -0.68
C VAL A 112 -5.34 -6.57 -1.20
N ALA A 113 -4.49 -5.85 -1.92
CA ALA A 113 -4.88 -4.60 -2.55
C ALA A 113 -4.41 -4.53 -4.00
N THR A 114 -5.29 -4.05 -4.88
CA THR A 114 -4.92 -3.67 -6.24
C THR A 114 -4.56 -2.20 -6.27
N TRP A 115 -3.54 -1.86 -7.07
CA TRP A 115 -3.13 -0.48 -7.28
C TRP A 115 -3.06 -0.16 -8.76
N ARG A 116 -3.26 1.12 -9.08
CA ARG A 116 -2.98 1.68 -10.40
C ARG A 116 -2.58 3.15 -10.32
N THR A 117 -1.90 3.61 -11.35
CA THR A 117 -1.49 5.00 -11.56
C THR A 117 -1.50 5.26 -13.06
N ASP A 118 -1.53 6.52 -13.48
CA ASP A 118 -1.44 6.84 -14.90
C ASP A 118 -0.15 6.27 -15.51
N SER A 119 -0.29 5.77 -16.75
CA SER A 119 0.86 5.72 -17.65
C SER A 119 1.36 7.14 -17.85
N GLU A 120 2.68 7.38 -17.79
CA GLU A 120 3.24 8.68 -18.18
C GLU A 120 2.86 8.99 -19.63
N GLY A 121 1.71 9.64 -19.80
CA GLY A 121 1.24 10.21 -21.05
C GLY A 121 1.83 11.59 -21.24
N TYR A 122 3.15 11.71 -21.19
CA TYR A 122 3.85 12.87 -21.75
C TYR A 122 4.51 12.42 -23.04
N TYR A 123 3.72 12.25 -24.10
CA TYR A 123 4.23 12.56 -25.43
C TYR A 123 4.49 14.07 -25.43
N CYS A 124 5.72 14.47 -25.11
CA CYS A 124 6.24 15.72 -25.67
C CYS A 124 6.27 15.52 -27.19
N ASN A 125 5.18 15.88 -27.87
CA ASN A 125 5.27 16.27 -29.26
C ASN A 125 6.09 17.57 -29.28
N LEU A 126 7.40 17.42 -29.40
CA LEU A 126 8.26 18.53 -29.80
C LEU A 126 7.94 18.85 -31.26
N ALA A 127 7.42 20.07 -31.43
CA ALA A 127 7.40 20.94 -32.61
C ALA A 127 7.22 20.30 -34.00
#